data_AF-A0A815QCT9-F1
#
_entry.id   AF-A0A815QCT9-F1
#
_cell.length_a   1.000
_cell.length_b   1.000
_cell.length_c   1.000
_cell.angle_alpha   90.00
_cell.angle_beta   90.00
_cell.angle_gamma   90.00
#
_symmetry.space_group_name_H-M   'P 1'
#
loop_
_entity.id
_entity.type
_entity.pdbx_description
1 polymer ?
#
loop_
_entity_poly.entity_id
_entity_poly.type
_entity_poly.pdbx_seq_one_letter_code
_entity_poly.pdbx_strand_id
1 'polypeptide(L)'
;MWLIIILYTLFLYVVYRLIKFWIINPWRLQQDFFNQGIPGRYTPIVGDVLRHRRAYLADKPFSYVEETSAEFGDYYHTSFGPFPCLNISDPALIESILKTNTRFYHKSELARAIAATVLGYENIVLVEDENHTRHRRLLNPIFQQQNVNSMIPLMVDLTSSFLTKWQIDTNEKTYPLILDVSKEMSNLALDIITGCVFGVEAMKDIHIHETIYQSIKIASDEIEKRIHNMIIIIPILNQLPILGKRRIDKCRQDIKNIVLHMINQRKQGLTKATCKGHDLLDLLLTAHGDDKDQEFTDNEISDEALTFDNKQE
;
A
#
# COMPACT_ATOMS: atom_id res chain seq x y z
N MET A 1 -41.23 -12.22 -24.13
CA MET A 1 -40.40 -12.14 -25.36
C MET A 1 -39.34 -11.05 -25.25
N TRP A 2 -39.71 -9.78 -25.04
CA TRP A 2 -38.75 -8.66 -24.89
C TRP A 2 -37.71 -8.84 -23.77
N LEU A 3 -38.11 -9.32 -22.59
CA LEU A 3 -37.16 -9.61 -21.48
C LEU A 3 -36.09 -10.65 -21.85
N ILE A 4 -36.44 -11.67 -22.63
CA ILE A 4 -35.49 -12.72 -23.05
C ILE A 4 -34.47 -12.14 -24.03
N ILE A 5 -34.93 -11.29 -24.96
CA ILE A 5 -34.06 -10.61 -25.93
C ILE A 5 -33.11 -9.64 -25.21
N ILE A 6 -33.62 -8.88 -24.23
CA ILE A 6 -32.80 -7.97 -23.41
C ILE A 6 -31.75 -8.74 -22.62
N LEU A 7 -32.13 -9.84 -21.94
CA LEU A 7 -31.18 -10.68 -21.19
C LEU A 7 -30.12 -11.32 -22.10
N TYR A 8 -30.53 -11.80 -23.28
CA TYR A 8 -29.61 -12.39 -24.25
C TYR A 8 -28.62 -11.37 -24.83
N THR A 9 -29.11 -10.18 -25.20
CA THR A 9 -28.23 -9.09 -25.70
C THR A 9 -27.27 -8.59 -24.63
N LEU A 10 -27.72 -8.45 -23.39
CA LEU A 10 -26.85 -8.11 -22.25
C LEU A 10 -25.80 -9.21 -22.00
N PHE A 11 -26.19 -10.48 -22.07
CA PHE A 11 -25.26 -11.61 -21.95
C PHE A 11 -24.18 -11.57 -23.03
N LEU A 12 -24.55 -11.43 -24.31
CA LEU A 12 -23.59 -11.31 -25.41
C LEU A 12 -22.66 -10.10 -25.24
N TYR A 13 -23.19 -8.95 -24.79
CA TYR A 13 -22.38 -7.77 -24.52
C TYR A 13 -21.35 -8.02 -23.41
N VAL A 14 -21.74 -8.69 -22.32
CA VAL A 14 -20.83 -9.08 -21.23
C VAL A 14 -19.76 -10.06 -21.73
N VAL A 15 -20.14 -11.09 -22.48
CA VAL A 15 -19.21 -12.06 -23.06
C VAL A 15 -18.21 -11.37 -23.99
N TYR A 16 -18.67 -10.47 -24.86
CA TYR A 16 -17.80 -9.68 -25.73
C TYR A 16 -16.83 -8.81 -24.92
N ARG A 17 -17.30 -8.12 -23.87
CA ARG A 17 -16.45 -7.32 -22.98
C ARG A 17 -15.38 -8.18 -22.28
N LEU A 18 -15.74 -9.39 -21.84
CA LEU A 18 -14.80 -10.33 -21.23
C LEU A 18 -13.76 -10.81 -22.23
N ILE A 19 -14.16 -11.25 -23.42
CA ILE A 19 -13.23 -11.67 -24.48
C ILE A 19 -12.30 -10.51 -24.86
N LYS A 20 -12.86 -9.31 -25.01
CA LYS A 20 -12.07 -8.12 -25.35
C LYS A 20 -11.03 -7.81 -24.27
N PHE A 21 -11.42 -7.89 -23.00
CA PHE A 21 -10.54 -7.60 -21.87
C PHE A 21 -9.47 -8.68 -21.63
N TRP A 22 -9.85 -9.96 -21.69
CA TRP A 22 -8.95 -11.07 -21.34
C TRP A 22 -8.08 -11.57 -22.50
N ILE A 23 -8.51 -11.37 -23.75
CA ILE A 23 -7.86 -11.97 -24.92
C ILE A 23 -7.46 -10.89 -25.92
N ILE A 24 -8.40 -10.08 -26.42
CA ILE A 24 -8.13 -9.18 -27.56
C ILE A 24 -7.17 -8.05 -27.18
N ASN A 25 -7.46 -7.30 -26.11
CA ASN A 25 -6.64 -6.17 -25.70
C ASN A 25 -5.22 -6.59 -25.27
N PRO A 26 -5.03 -7.63 -24.43
CA PRO A 26 -3.70 -8.05 -24.02
C PRO A 26 -2.90 -8.57 -25.21
N TRP A 27 -3.52 -9.35 -26.09
CA TRP A 27 -2.87 -9.84 -27.31
C TRP A 27 -2.43 -8.69 -28.23
N ARG A 28 -3.29 -7.68 -28.43
CA ARG A 28 -2.93 -6.51 -29.26
C ARG A 28 -1.75 -5.73 -28.69
N LEU A 29 -1.77 -5.43 -27.39
CA LEU A 29 -0.69 -4.69 -26.72
C LEU A 29 0.64 -5.46 -26.75
N GLN A 30 0.58 -6.79 -26.61
CA GLN A 30 1.77 -7.64 -26.72
C GLN A 30 2.32 -7.64 -28.14
N GLN A 31 1.45 -7.69 -29.14
CA GLN A 31 1.88 -7.53 -30.54
C GLN A 31 2.51 -6.16 -30.78
N ASP A 32 1.97 -5.10 -30.18
CA ASP A 32 2.55 -3.76 -30.26
C ASP A 32 3.96 -3.72 -29.64
N PHE A 33 4.21 -4.43 -28.54
CA PHE A 33 5.56 -4.56 -27.95
C PHE A 33 6.53 -5.33 -28.87
N PHE A 34 6.11 -6.47 -29.42
CA PHE A 34 6.93 -7.23 -30.36
C PHE A 34 7.26 -6.42 -31.62
N ASN A 35 6.27 -5.67 -32.14
CA ASN A 35 6.47 -4.81 -33.32
C ASN A 35 7.43 -3.64 -33.03
N GLN A 36 7.54 -3.21 -31.78
CA GLN A 36 8.52 -2.21 -31.31
C GLN A 36 9.90 -2.82 -31.02
N GLY A 37 10.08 -4.13 -31.20
CA GLY A 37 11.33 -4.83 -30.94
C GLY A 37 11.62 -5.04 -29.45
N ILE A 38 10.63 -4.85 -28.58
CA ILE A 38 10.80 -5.08 -27.13
C ILE A 38 10.78 -6.60 -26.90
N PRO A 39 11.83 -7.18 -26.32
CA PRO A 39 11.87 -8.61 -26.04
C PRO A 39 10.89 -8.96 -24.92
N GLY A 40 10.46 -10.21 -24.87
CA GLY A 40 9.59 -10.64 -23.80
C GLY A 40 8.80 -11.89 -24.12
N ARG A 41 7.82 -12.15 -23.26
CA ARG A 41 7.00 -13.35 -23.31
C ARG A 41 5.53 -13.01 -23.16
N TYR A 42 4.71 -13.74 -23.91
CA TYR A 42 3.27 -13.73 -23.77
C TYR A 42 2.74 -15.13 -23.43
N THR A 43 2.02 -15.24 -22.31
CA THR A 43 1.26 -16.44 -21.97
C THR A 43 -0.23 -16.05 -21.89
N PRO A 44 -1.11 -16.56 -22.76
CA PRO A 44 -2.52 -16.15 -22.77
C PRO A 44 -3.22 -16.37 -21.43
N ILE A 45 -4.17 -15.47 -21.10
CA ILE A 45 -5.08 -15.49 -19.94
C ILE A 45 -4.39 -15.32 -18.58
N VAL A 46 -3.37 -16.14 -18.30
CA VAL A 46 -2.72 -16.23 -16.98
C VAL A 46 -1.41 -15.45 -16.95
N GLY A 47 -0.78 -15.18 -18.09
CA GLY A 47 0.52 -14.54 -18.13
C GLY A 47 1.57 -15.33 -17.34
N ASP A 48 2.42 -14.60 -16.64
CA ASP A 48 3.49 -15.14 -15.81
C ASP A 48 3.08 -15.36 -14.34
N VAL A 49 1.79 -15.25 -14.02
CA VAL A 49 1.28 -15.45 -12.64
C VAL A 49 1.70 -16.81 -12.07
N LEU A 50 1.71 -17.88 -12.88
CA LEU A 50 2.13 -19.20 -12.43
C LEU A 50 3.63 -19.28 -12.12
N ARG A 51 4.46 -18.54 -12.85
CA ARG A 51 5.90 -18.45 -12.60
C ARG A 51 6.15 -17.69 -11.31
N HIS A 52 5.50 -16.53 -11.16
CA HIS A 52 5.55 -15.73 -9.94
C HIS A 52 5.08 -16.54 -8.72
N ARG A 53 3.97 -17.28 -8.85
CA ARG A 53 3.46 -18.17 -7.79
C ARG A 53 4.42 -19.33 -7.48
N ARG A 54 5.09 -19.91 -8.48
CA ARG A 54 6.07 -20.97 -8.26
C ARG A 54 7.28 -20.45 -7.48
N ALA A 55 7.79 -19.29 -7.86
CA ALA A 55 8.89 -18.62 -7.17
C ALA A 55 8.53 -18.30 -5.71
N TYR A 56 7.32 -17.77 -5.49
CA TYR A 56 6.76 -17.53 -4.16
C TYR A 56 6.66 -18.79 -3.30
N LEU A 57 6.04 -19.86 -3.81
CA LEU A 57 5.90 -21.13 -3.07
C LEU A 57 7.24 -21.83 -2.82
N ALA A 58 8.29 -21.49 -3.56
CA ALA A 58 9.64 -21.99 -3.38
C ALA A 58 10.48 -21.12 -2.43
N ASP A 59 9.89 -20.09 -1.82
CA ASP A 59 10.56 -19.09 -0.97
C ASP A 59 11.72 -18.38 -1.70
N LYS A 60 11.49 -18.08 -2.98
CA LYS A 60 12.44 -17.38 -3.87
C LYS A 60 11.75 -16.23 -4.59
N PRO A 61 11.25 -15.20 -3.88
CA PRO A 61 10.40 -14.16 -4.47
C PRO A 61 11.07 -13.41 -5.63
N PHE A 62 12.40 -13.25 -5.59
CA PHE A 62 13.16 -12.52 -6.62
C PHE A 62 13.58 -13.36 -7.81
N SER A 63 13.54 -14.71 -7.72
CA SER A 63 14.10 -15.55 -8.79
C SER A 63 13.37 -15.37 -10.12
N TYR A 64 12.06 -15.07 -10.07
CA TYR A 64 11.31 -14.74 -11.27
C TYR A 64 11.87 -13.51 -12.01
N VAL A 65 12.20 -12.45 -11.28
CA VAL A 65 12.73 -11.21 -11.86
C VAL A 65 14.15 -11.44 -12.37
N GLU A 66 14.98 -12.13 -11.59
CA GLU A 66 16.36 -12.47 -11.96
C GLU A 66 16.42 -13.34 -13.23
N GLU A 67 15.63 -14.40 -13.30
CA GLU A 67 15.57 -15.30 -14.47
C GLU A 67 15.07 -14.56 -15.71
N THR A 68 14.04 -13.72 -15.56
CA THR A 68 13.43 -13.01 -16.70
C THR A 68 14.34 -11.88 -17.21
N SER A 69 15.02 -11.18 -16.30
CA SER A 69 16.02 -10.17 -16.66
C SER A 69 17.25 -10.81 -17.31
N ALA A 70 17.71 -11.97 -16.82
CA ALA A 70 18.80 -12.70 -17.46
C ALA A 70 18.43 -13.20 -18.87
N GLU A 71 17.15 -13.50 -19.12
CA GLU A 71 16.65 -13.96 -20.43
C GLU A 71 16.50 -12.81 -21.44
N PHE A 72 15.97 -11.65 -21.02
CA PHE A 72 15.56 -10.59 -21.94
C PHE A 72 16.34 -9.26 -21.80
N GLY A 73 17.19 -9.13 -20.79
CA GLY A 73 17.98 -7.92 -20.52
C GLY A 73 17.25 -6.88 -19.67
N ASP A 74 17.55 -5.60 -19.93
CA ASP A 74 17.18 -4.48 -19.04
C ASP A 74 15.80 -3.86 -19.31
N TYR A 75 15.16 -4.25 -20.40
CA TYR A 75 13.79 -3.85 -20.70
C TYR A 75 13.08 -4.96 -21.45
N TYR A 76 11.95 -5.41 -20.90
CA TYR A 76 11.23 -6.54 -21.46
C TYR A 76 9.76 -6.52 -21.07
N HIS A 77 8.93 -7.12 -21.91
CA HIS A 77 7.51 -7.24 -21.62
C HIS A 77 7.14 -8.62 -21.04
N THR A 78 6.24 -8.60 -20.06
CA THR A 78 5.61 -9.78 -19.46
C THR A 78 4.11 -9.56 -19.38
N SER A 79 3.39 -10.45 -18.70
CA SER A 79 1.98 -10.27 -18.43
C SER A 79 1.61 -10.80 -17.06
N PHE A 80 0.72 -10.09 -16.37
CA PHE A 80 0.09 -10.55 -15.14
C PHE A 80 -1.40 -10.76 -15.40
N GLY A 81 -1.77 -11.99 -15.77
CA GLY A 81 -3.11 -12.28 -16.28
C GLY A 81 -3.43 -11.49 -17.56
N PRO A 82 -4.52 -10.70 -17.59
CA PRO A 82 -4.88 -9.84 -18.71
C PRO A 82 -4.11 -8.51 -18.73
N PHE A 83 -3.23 -8.25 -17.76
CA PHE A 83 -2.48 -6.99 -17.70
C PHE A 83 -1.09 -7.18 -18.32
N PRO A 84 -0.82 -6.66 -19.53
CA PRO A 84 0.53 -6.64 -20.06
C PRO A 84 1.40 -5.66 -19.24
N CYS A 85 2.63 -6.06 -18.94
CA CYS A 85 3.58 -5.28 -18.12
C CYS A 85 4.84 -5.03 -18.92
N LEU A 86 5.31 -3.77 -18.93
CA LEU A 86 6.65 -3.43 -19.39
C LEU A 86 7.55 -3.28 -18.16
N ASN A 87 8.59 -4.10 -18.09
CA ASN A 87 9.55 -4.12 -16.98
C ASN A 87 10.81 -3.41 -17.46
N ILE A 88 11.35 -2.53 -16.62
CA ILE A 88 12.46 -1.65 -16.97
C ILE A 88 13.41 -1.63 -15.77
N SER A 89 14.65 -2.04 -15.99
CA SER A 89 15.77 -1.93 -15.04
C SER A 89 16.84 -0.93 -15.50
N ASP A 90 16.72 -0.36 -16.70
CA ASP A 90 17.61 0.70 -17.18
C ASP A 90 17.44 2.01 -16.36
N PRO A 91 18.50 2.51 -15.69
CA PRO A 91 18.40 3.69 -14.84
C PRO A 91 17.99 4.98 -15.58
N ALA A 92 18.38 5.15 -16.83
CA ALA A 92 18.06 6.35 -17.61
C ALA A 92 16.58 6.36 -18.02
N LEU A 93 16.02 5.20 -18.37
CA LEU A 93 14.59 5.04 -18.62
C LEU A 93 13.78 5.23 -17.34
N ILE A 94 14.23 4.67 -16.21
CA ILE A 94 13.59 4.86 -14.90
C ILE A 94 13.57 6.35 -14.55
N GLU A 95 14.68 7.07 -14.70
CA GLU A 95 14.73 8.51 -14.47
C GLU A 95 13.78 9.28 -15.40
N SER A 96 13.75 8.93 -16.68
CA SER A 96 12.82 9.55 -17.65
C SER A 96 11.37 9.38 -17.23
N ILE A 97 10.97 8.18 -16.79
CA ILE A 97 9.60 7.86 -16.38
C ILE A 97 9.24 8.54 -15.05
N LEU A 98 10.10 8.40 -14.04
CA LEU A 98 9.81 8.83 -12.66
C LEU A 98 10.10 10.30 -12.38
N LYS A 99 10.87 11.00 -13.23
CA LYS A 99 11.17 12.44 -13.06
C LYS A 99 10.68 13.28 -14.22
N THR A 100 11.10 12.97 -15.45
CA THR A 100 10.96 13.89 -16.59
C THR A 100 9.57 13.85 -17.21
N ASN A 101 8.98 12.66 -17.32
CA ASN A 101 7.76 12.40 -18.09
C ASN A 101 6.59 11.91 -17.23
N THR A 102 6.62 12.15 -15.93
CA THR A 102 5.63 11.67 -14.94
C THR A 102 4.17 11.90 -15.34
N ARG A 103 3.86 13.05 -15.96
CA ARG A 103 2.51 13.38 -16.44
C ARG A 103 1.91 12.41 -17.46
N PHE A 104 2.72 11.56 -18.09
CA PHE A 104 2.27 10.57 -19.06
C PHE A 104 2.07 9.17 -18.45
N TYR A 105 2.48 8.98 -17.19
CA TYR A 105 2.45 7.69 -16.51
C TYR A 105 1.60 7.77 -15.25
N HIS A 106 0.44 7.10 -15.30
CA HIS A 106 -0.43 6.95 -14.15
C HIS A 106 -0.26 5.57 -13.51
N LYS A 107 -0.59 5.46 -12.22
CA LYS A 107 -0.64 4.17 -11.54
C LYS A 107 -1.61 3.25 -12.26
N SER A 108 -1.18 2.01 -12.51
CA SER A 108 -2.04 1.03 -13.16
C SER A 108 -3.27 0.71 -12.30
N GLU A 109 -4.38 0.35 -12.95
CA GLU A 109 -5.59 -0.09 -12.25
C GLU A 109 -5.32 -1.29 -11.31
N LEU A 110 -4.38 -2.17 -11.68
CA LEU A 110 -3.96 -3.29 -10.85
C LEU A 110 -3.25 -2.80 -9.58
N ALA A 111 -2.26 -1.90 -9.71
CA ALA A 111 -1.56 -1.33 -8.57
C ALA A 111 -2.52 -0.59 -7.64
N ARG A 112 -3.47 0.16 -8.21
CA ARG A 112 -4.53 0.83 -7.46
C ARG A 112 -5.43 -0.16 -6.72
N ALA A 113 -5.88 -1.22 -7.37
CA ALA A 113 -6.73 -2.23 -6.74
C ALA A 113 -6.03 -2.96 -5.59
N ILE A 114 -4.73 -3.23 -5.72
CA ILE A 114 -3.91 -3.84 -4.66
C ILE A 114 -3.81 -2.88 -3.48
N ALA A 115 -3.33 -1.66 -3.70
CA ALA A 115 -3.14 -0.70 -2.61
C ALA A 115 -4.47 -0.29 -1.95
N ALA A 116 -5.56 -0.17 -2.71
CA ALA A 116 -6.88 0.18 -2.17
C ALA A 116 -7.48 -0.90 -1.27
N THR A 117 -7.01 -2.15 -1.42
CA THR A 117 -7.41 -3.26 -0.56
C THR A 117 -6.92 -3.06 0.89
N VAL A 118 -5.77 -2.38 1.08
CA VAL A 118 -5.22 -2.04 2.41
C VAL A 118 -5.65 -0.65 2.84
N LEU A 119 -5.33 0.36 2.01
CA LEU A 119 -5.31 1.76 2.41
C LEU A 119 -6.65 2.49 2.16
N GLY A 120 -7.60 1.87 1.45
CA GLY A 120 -8.75 2.59 0.91
C GLY A 120 -8.43 3.33 -0.38
N TYR A 121 -9.43 4.00 -0.96
CA TYR A 121 -9.26 4.71 -2.24
C TYR A 121 -8.92 6.20 -2.06
N GLU A 122 -9.14 6.76 -0.87
CA GLU A 122 -9.06 8.20 -0.58
C GLU A 122 -7.80 8.53 0.24
N ASN A 123 -6.63 8.17 -0.30
CA ASN A 123 -5.33 8.51 0.28
C ASN A 123 -4.34 8.99 -0.79
N ILE A 124 -3.32 9.74 -0.37
CA ILE A 124 -2.28 10.31 -1.22
C ILE A 124 -1.57 9.29 -2.11
N VAL A 125 -1.50 8.03 -1.69
CA VAL A 125 -0.89 6.95 -2.48
C VAL A 125 -1.74 6.59 -3.69
N LEU A 126 -3.05 6.83 -3.67
CA LEU A 126 -3.99 6.37 -4.70
C LEU A 126 -4.74 7.45 -5.44
N VAL A 127 -4.92 8.62 -4.84
CA VAL A 127 -5.47 9.78 -5.56
C VAL A 127 -4.50 10.20 -6.66
N GLU A 128 -5.06 10.70 -7.78
CA GLU A 128 -4.34 11.18 -8.94
C GLU A 128 -4.71 12.65 -9.22
N ASP A 129 -3.96 13.30 -10.10
CA ASP A 129 -4.26 14.63 -10.66
C ASP A 129 -4.53 15.73 -9.61
N GLU A 130 -5.69 16.39 -9.70
CA GLU A 130 -6.08 17.52 -8.84
C GLU A 130 -6.22 17.09 -7.38
N ASN A 131 -6.76 15.91 -7.12
CA ASN A 131 -6.88 15.37 -5.76
C ASN A 131 -5.51 15.06 -5.18
N HIS A 132 -4.61 14.44 -5.95
CA HIS A 132 -3.23 14.24 -5.50
C HIS A 132 -2.52 15.57 -5.20
N THR A 133 -2.74 16.58 -6.04
CA THR A 133 -2.18 17.93 -5.84
C THR A 133 -2.71 18.57 -4.56
N ARG A 134 -4.02 18.44 -4.29
CA ARG A 134 -4.66 18.90 -3.04
C ARG A 134 -4.07 18.19 -1.82
N HIS A 135 -4.02 16.86 -1.82
CA HIS A 135 -3.46 16.08 -0.71
C HIS A 135 -2.00 16.45 -0.45
N ARG A 136 -1.16 16.56 -1.50
CA ARG A 136 0.23 17.03 -1.34
C ARG A 136 0.33 18.43 -0.78
N ARG A 137 -0.53 19.35 -1.22
CA ARG A 137 -0.52 20.73 -0.71
C ARG A 137 -0.81 20.77 0.80
N LEU A 138 -1.75 19.95 1.27
CA LEU A 138 -2.12 19.86 2.68
C LEU A 138 -1.05 19.14 3.52
N LEU A 139 -0.38 18.12 2.96
CA LEU A 139 0.60 17.30 3.68
C LEU A 139 2.03 17.85 3.66
N ASN A 140 2.46 18.50 2.57
CA ASN A 140 3.83 19.02 2.44
C ASN A 140 4.25 19.95 3.60
N PRO A 141 3.40 20.86 4.13
CA PRO A 141 3.74 21.68 5.29
C PRO A 141 4.09 20.88 6.53
N ILE A 142 3.51 19.68 6.66
CA ILE A 142 3.74 18.83 7.82
C ILE A 142 5.14 18.23 7.79
N PHE A 143 5.63 17.85 6.62
CA PHE A 143 6.97 17.27 6.42
C PHE A 143 8.06 18.32 6.21
N GLN A 144 7.83 19.57 6.64
CA GLN A 144 8.89 20.58 6.66
C GLN A 144 9.98 20.22 7.67
N GLN A 145 11.23 20.61 7.36
CA GLN A 145 12.41 20.28 8.17
C GLN A 145 12.25 20.65 9.66
N GLN A 146 11.59 21.76 9.97
CA GLN A 146 11.34 22.18 11.35
C GLN A 146 10.47 21.18 12.13
N ASN A 147 9.43 20.63 11.49
CA ASN A 147 8.52 19.66 12.10
C ASN A 147 9.19 18.30 12.24
N VAL A 148 9.96 17.87 11.24
CA VAL A 148 10.76 16.63 11.34
C VAL A 148 11.78 16.74 12.48
N ASN A 149 12.47 17.88 12.59
CA ASN A 149 13.43 18.13 13.66
C ASN A 149 12.78 18.14 15.05
N SER A 150 11.50 18.51 15.18
CA SER A 150 10.80 18.48 16.47
C SER A 150 10.45 17.07 16.94
N MET A 151 10.41 16.09 16.02
CA MET A 151 10.14 14.68 16.30
C MET A 151 11.40 13.90 16.70
N ILE A 152 12.60 14.33 16.29
CA ILE A 152 13.87 13.64 16.56
C ILE A 152 14.07 13.28 18.04
N PRO A 153 13.84 14.17 19.02
CA PRO A 153 14.01 13.82 20.43
C PRO A 153 13.13 12.64 20.86
N LEU A 154 11.88 12.60 20.40
CA LEU A 154 10.95 11.50 20.69
C LEU A 154 11.44 10.18 20.06
N MET A 155 11.93 10.23 18.82
CA MET A 155 12.51 9.05 18.15
C MET A 155 13.69 8.48 18.95
N VAL A 156 14.57 9.36 19.45
CA VAL A 156 15.73 8.98 20.28
C VAL A 156 15.29 8.37 21.60
N ASP A 157 14.31 8.96 22.27
CA ASP A 157 13.81 8.48 23.56
C ASP A 157 13.13 7.10 23.44
N LEU A 158 12.33 6.90 22.39
CA LEU A 158 11.66 5.62 22.12
C LEU A 158 12.67 4.53 21.76
N THR A 159 13.66 4.85 20.92
CA THR A 159 14.74 3.93 20.58
C THR A 159 15.58 3.55 21.80
N SER A 160 15.90 4.53 22.65
CA SER A 160 16.65 4.29 23.89
C SER A 160 15.87 3.38 24.85
N SER A 161 14.56 3.61 24.98
CA SER A 161 13.66 2.79 25.81
C SER A 161 13.57 1.35 25.29
N PHE A 162 13.47 1.20 23.97
CA PHE A 162 13.49 -0.11 23.30
C PHE A 162 14.80 -0.87 23.55
N LEU A 163 15.96 -0.22 23.38
CA LEU A 163 17.27 -0.83 23.64
C LEU A 163 17.45 -1.22 25.12
N THR A 164 16.93 -0.40 26.04
CA THR A 164 16.97 -0.70 27.48
C THR A 164 16.16 -1.96 27.79
N LYS A 165 14.97 -2.13 27.21
CA LYS A 165 14.16 -3.35 27.36
C LYS A 165 14.91 -4.58 26.86
N TRP A 166 15.55 -4.50 25.70
CA TRP A 166 16.38 -5.58 25.17
C TRP A 166 17.51 -5.97 26.12
N GLN A 167 18.20 -4.99 26.73
CA GLN A 167 19.27 -5.25 27.70
C GLN A 167 18.76 -5.92 28.98
N ILE A 168 17.59 -5.55 29.47
CA ILE A 168 16.97 -6.19 30.65
C ILE A 168 16.60 -7.64 30.32
N ASP A 169 15.96 -7.86 29.16
CA ASP A 169 15.58 -9.20 28.69
C ASP A 169 16.80 -10.12 28.50
N THR A 170 17.95 -9.58 28.07
CA THR A 170 19.21 -10.34 27.98
C THR A 170 19.82 -10.68 29.34
N ASN A 171 19.56 -9.90 30.38
CA ASN A 171 20.11 -10.14 31.72
C ASN A 171 19.26 -11.14 32.52
N GLU A 172 17.97 -11.25 32.24
CA GLU A 172 17.05 -12.18 32.92
C GLU A 172 16.87 -13.53 32.21
N LYS A 173 17.17 -13.63 30.90
CA LYS A 173 17.04 -14.87 30.11
C LYS A 173 18.40 -15.56 29.89
N THR A 174 18.38 -16.89 29.91
CA THR A 174 19.56 -17.74 29.62
C THR A 174 20.04 -17.51 28.18
N TYR A 175 21.32 -17.17 28.02
CA TYR A 175 21.94 -17.04 26.70
C TYR A 175 21.96 -18.39 25.93
N PRO A 176 21.78 -18.37 24.60
CA PRO A 176 21.62 -17.21 23.72
C PRO A 176 20.17 -16.70 23.62
N LEU A 177 20.00 -15.38 23.57
CA LEU A 177 18.71 -14.73 23.29
C LEU A 177 18.38 -14.86 21.79
N ILE A 178 17.23 -15.45 21.48
CA ILE A 178 16.70 -15.55 20.11
C ILE A 178 15.60 -14.50 19.93
N LEU A 179 15.78 -13.59 18.97
CA LEU A 179 14.85 -12.51 18.66
C LEU A 179 14.37 -12.57 17.21
N ASP A 180 13.11 -12.22 17.00
CA ASP A 180 12.56 -11.96 15.67
C ASP A 180 12.79 -10.48 15.33
N VAL A 181 13.87 -10.19 14.61
CA VAL A 181 14.27 -8.82 14.26
C VAL A 181 13.17 -8.09 13.48
N SER A 182 12.42 -8.79 12.62
CA SER A 182 11.35 -8.18 11.83
C SER A 182 10.22 -7.67 12.72
N LYS A 183 9.78 -8.52 13.66
CA LYS A 183 8.77 -8.13 14.66
C LYS A 183 9.25 -6.97 15.52
N GLU A 184 10.46 -7.05 16.04
CA GLU A 184 10.98 -6.04 16.96
C GLU A 184 11.19 -4.67 16.29
N MET A 185 11.71 -4.65 15.05
CA MET A 185 11.85 -3.40 14.28
C MET A 185 10.50 -2.83 13.86
N SER A 186 9.52 -3.69 13.53
CA SER A 186 8.16 -3.25 13.22
C SER A 186 7.49 -2.61 14.43
N ASN A 187 7.66 -3.19 15.62
CA ASN A 187 7.13 -2.61 16.86
C ASN A 187 7.78 -1.26 17.17
N LEU A 188 9.11 -1.14 17.02
CA LEU A 188 9.81 0.14 17.22
C LEU A 188 9.35 1.20 16.22
N ALA A 189 9.20 0.84 14.95
CA ALA A 189 8.70 1.74 13.92
C ALA A 189 7.27 2.21 14.25
N LEU A 190 6.39 1.30 14.66
CA LEU A 190 5.02 1.61 15.05
C LEU A 190 4.97 2.51 16.29
N ASP A 191 5.82 2.27 17.30
CA ASP A 191 5.97 3.15 18.47
C ASP A 191 6.39 4.56 18.01
N ILE A 192 7.42 4.66 17.18
CA ILE A 192 7.91 5.96 16.69
C ILE A 192 6.82 6.70 15.92
N ILE A 193 6.17 6.04 14.96
CA ILE A 193 5.12 6.66 14.13
C ILE A 193 3.94 7.05 15.03
N THR A 194 3.42 6.14 15.84
CA THR A 194 2.28 6.43 16.72
C THR A 194 2.59 7.58 17.68
N GLY A 195 3.80 7.62 18.24
CA GLY A 195 4.23 8.72 19.10
C GLY A 195 4.36 10.05 18.37
N CYS A 196 4.91 10.06 17.15
CA CYS A 196 5.06 11.28 16.35
C CYS A 196 3.73 11.80 15.79
N VAL A 197 2.79 10.90 15.51
CA VAL A 197 1.48 11.25 14.95
C VAL A 197 0.45 11.57 16.02
N PHE A 198 0.31 10.72 17.03
CA PHE A 198 -0.79 10.76 17.99
C PHE A 198 -0.38 11.13 19.41
N GLY A 199 0.93 11.24 19.67
CA GLY A 199 1.51 11.48 20.99
C GLY A 199 1.72 10.21 21.82
N VAL A 200 2.56 10.29 22.86
CA VAL A 200 2.92 9.15 23.71
C VAL A 200 1.78 8.61 24.55
N GLU A 201 0.76 9.42 24.84
CA GLU A 201 -0.43 8.97 25.54
C GLU A 201 -1.22 7.93 24.73
N ALA A 202 -1.19 8.03 23.40
CA ALA A 202 -1.84 7.07 22.51
C ALA A 202 -1.14 5.70 22.48
N MET A 203 0.13 5.64 22.90
CA MET A 203 0.94 4.42 22.91
C MET A 203 0.81 3.60 24.20
N LYS A 204 0.11 4.10 25.23
CA LYS A 204 -0.02 3.40 26.52
C LYS A 204 -0.85 2.13 26.45
N ASP A 205 -1.69 2.00 25.42
CA ASP A 205 -2.52 0.82 25.23
C ASP A 205 -1.76 -0.23 24.41
N ILE A 206 -1.24 -1.25 25.10
CA ILE A 206 -0.51 -2.36 24.49
C ILE A 206 -1.37 -3.15 23.49
N HIS A 207 -2.70 -3.12 23.64
CA HIS A 207 -3.62 -3.82 22.76
C HIS A 207 -3.68 -3.18 21.37
N ILE A 208 -3.48 -1.86 21.29
CA ILE A 208 -3.45 -1.13 20.02
C ILE A 208 -2.28 -1.61 19.15
N HIS A 209 -1.08 -1.69 19.74
CA HIS A 209 0.13 -2.10 19.04
C HIS A 209 0.03 -3.51 18.48
N GLU A 210 -0.40 -4.46 19.32
CA GLU A 210 -0.58 -5.84 18.88
C GLU A 210 -1.64 -5.95 17.79
N THR A 211 -2.73 -5.19 17.91
CA THR A 211 -3.81 -5.20 16.91
C THR A 211 -3.34 -4.65 15.56
N ILE A 212 -2.60 -3.53 15.54
CA ILE A 212 -2.07 -2.95 14.30
C ILE A 212 -1.06 -3.91 13.64
N TYR A 213 -0.07 -4.39 14.40
CA TYR A 213 0.96 -5.30 13.87
C TYR A 213 0.35 -6.58 13.29
N GLN A 214 -0.58 -7.22 14.02
CA GLN A 214 -1.25 -8.43 13.52
C GLN A 214 -2.15 -8.12 12.33
N SER A 215 -2.82 -6.97 12.32
CA SER A 215 -3.69 -6.57 11.21
C SER A 215 -2.91 -6.34 9.92
N ILE A 216 -1.75 -5.67 9.99
CA ILE A 216 -0.87 -5.46 8.83
C ILE A 216 -0.35 -6.81 8.33
N LYS A 217 0.18 -7.65 9.22
CA LYS A 217 0.69 -8.97 8.86
C LYS A 217 -0.36 -9.84 8.17
N ILE A 218 -1.55 -9.95 8.76
CA ILE A 218 -2.66 -10.73 8.19
C ILE A 218 -3.11 -10.13 6.85
N ALA A 219 -3.22 -8.81 6.75
CA ALA A 219 -3.62 -8.15 5.50
C ALA A 219 -2.62 -8.42 4.38
N SER A 220 -1.32 -8.27 4.64
CA SER A 220 -0.25 -8.53 3.67
C SER A 220 -0.25 -9.98 3.18
N ASP A 221 -0.29 -10.95 4.10
CA ASP A 221 -0.32 -12.39 3.76
C ASP A 221 -1.53 -12.74 2.90
N GLU A 222 -2.70 -12.19 3.22
CA GLU A 222 -3.93 -12.48 2.49
C GLU A 222 -3.97 -11.77 1.14
N ILE A 223 -3.43 -10.57 1.02
CA ILE A 223 -3.31 -9.85 -0.26
C ILE A 223 -2.37 -10.58 -1.20
N GLU A 224 -1.22 -11.00 -0.71
CA GLU A 224 -0.24 -11.74 -1.51
C GLU A 224 -0.86 -13.03 -2.06
N LYS A 225 -1.57 -13.81 -1.22
CA LYS A 225 -2.34 -14.98 -1.67
C LYS A 225 -3.39 -14.61 -2.73
N ARG A 226 -4.07 -13.47 -2.59
CA ARG A 226 -5.09 -13.03 -3.56
C ARG A 226 -4.47 -12.57 -4.89
N ILE A 227 -3.28 -11.98 -4.88
CA ILE A 227 -2.48 -11.64 -6.06
C ILE A 227 -2.12 -12.93 -6.80
N HIS A 228 -1.52 -13.90 -6.13
CA HIS A 228 -1.08 -15.16 -6.75
C HIS A 228 -2.22 -16.06 -7.24
N ASN A 229 -3.42 -15.90 -6.69
CA ASN A 229 -4.63 -16.59 -7.15
C ASN A 229 -5.45 -15.78 -8.16
N MET A 230 -4.92 -14.65 -8.67
CA MET A 230 -5.57 -13.76 -9.63
C MET A 230 -6.91 -13.17 -9.17
N ILE A 231 -7.20 -13.18 -7.87
CA ILE A 231 -8.50 -12.76 -7.33
C ILE A 231 -8.67 -11.25 -7.44
N ILE A 232 -7.59 -10.49 -7.22
CA ILE A 232 -7.60 -9.02 -7.30
C ILE A 232 -7.85 -8.56 -8.74
N ILE A 233 -7.42 -9.35 -9.73
CA ILE A 233 -7.56 -9.06 -11.17
C ILE A 233 -9.02 -9.14 -11.61
N ILE A 234 -9.81 -10.04 -11.02
CA ILE A 234 -11.21 -10.27 -11.41
C ILE A 234 -12.12 -9.43 -10.50
N PRO A 235 -12.72 -8.31 -10.98
CA PRO A 235 -13.40 -7.36 -10.09
C PRO A 235 -14.51 -7.99 -9.25
N ILE A 236 -15.28 -8.91 -9.84
CA ILE A 236 -16.35 -9.63 -9.14
C ILE A 236 -15.77 -10.49 -8.02
N LEU A 237 -14.69 -11.25 -8.28
CA LEU A 237 -14.06 -12.07 -7.24
C LEU A 237 -13.38 -11.22 -6.16
N ASN A 238 -12.88 -10.04 -6.53
CA ASN A 238 -12.26 -9.12 -5.57
C ASN A 238 -13.28 -8.57 -4.55
N GLN A 239 -14.55 -8.40 -4.96
CA GLN A 239 -15.63 -7.92 -4.09
C GLN A 239 -16.28 -9.02 -3.25
N LEU A 240 -16.21 -10.28 -3.68
CA LEU A 240 -16.82 -11.39 -2.96
C LEU A 240 -16.08 -11.69 -1.63
N PRO A 241 -16.79 -12.14 -0.59
CA PRO A 241 -16.23 -12.47 0.72
C PRO A 241 -15.48 -13.82 0.72
N ILE A 242 -14.63 -14.03 -0.29
CA ILE A 242 -13.86 -15.26 -0.51
C ILE A 242 -12.38 -15.02 -0.24
N LEU A 243 -11.67 -16.09 0.11
CA LEU A 243 -10.20 -16.18 0.11
C LEU A 243 -9.52 -14.96 0.77
N GLY A 244 -9.86 -14.72 2.05
CA GLY A 244 -9.19 -13.70 2.86
C GLY A 244 -9.86 -12.33 2.92
N LYS A 245 -10.80 -12.02 2.02
CA LYS A 245 -11.44 -10.69 1.95
C LYS A 245 -12.02 -10.22 3.29
N ARG A 246 -12.75 -11.08 4.00
CA ARG A 246 -13.31 -10.74 5.33
C ARG A 246 -12.24 -10.45 6.39
N ARG A 247 -11.10 -11.14 6.32
CA ARG A 247 -9.99 -10.91 7.25
C ARG A 247 -9.34 -9.55 6.96
N ILE A 248 -9.06 -9.27 5.70
CA ILE A 248 -8.54 -7.98 5.25
C ILE A 248 -9.48 -6.84 5.66
N ASP A 249 -10.79 -6.99 5.39
CA ASP A 249 -11.79 -5.98 5.75
C ASP A 249 -11.87 -5.74 7.24
N LYS A 250 -11.78 -6.82 8.05
CA LYS A 250 -11.72 -6.72 9.50
C LYS A 250 -10.46 -5.98 9.95
N CYS A 251 -9.28 -6.38 9.46
CA CYS A 251 -8.00 -5.73 9.78
C CYS A 251 -8.05 -4.23 9.44
N ARG A 252 -8.57 -3.87 8.27
CA ARG A 252 -8.75 -2.47 7.87
C ARG A 252 -9.70 -1.73 8.82
N GLN A 253 -10.82 -2.34 9.19
CA GLN A 253 -11.80 -1.72 10.10
C GLN A 253 -11.23 -1.56 11.51
N ASP A 254 -10.47 -2.53 12.01
CA ASP A 254 -9.84 -2.49 13.32
C ASP A 254 -8.84 -1.34 13.40
N ILE A 255 -7.95 -1.19 12.40
CA ILE A 255 -7.00 -0.07 12.37
C ILE A 255 -7.73 1.26 12.20
N LYS A 256 -8.73 1.34 11.32
CA LYS A 256 -9.55 2.57 11.15
C LYS A 256 -10.22 2.99 12.45
N ASN A 257 -10.80 2.05 13.20
CA ASN A 257 -11.44 2.34 14.49
C ASN A 257 -10.43 2.88 15.52
N ILE A 258 -9.22 2.31 15.55
CA ILE A 258 -8.13 2.78 16.41
C ILE A 258 -7.75 4.22 16.06
N VAL A 259 -7.50 4.51 14.79
CA VAL A 259 -7.12 5.85 14.33
C VAL A 259 -8.23 6.88 14.65
N LEU A 260 -9.49 6.56 14.34
CA LEU A 260 -10.63 7.42 14.68
C LEU A 260 -10.78 7.62 16.19
N HIS A 261 -10.48 6.59 17.00
CA HIS A 261 -10.47 6.72 18.45
C HIS A 261 -9.41 7.73 18.91
N MET A 262 -8.19 7.64 18.38
CA MET A 262 -7.10 8.57 18.69
C MET A 262 -7.42 10.02 18.26
N ILE A 263 -8.00 10.19 17.07
CA ILE A 263 -8.47 11.51 16.58
C ILE A 263 -9.49 12.10 17.54
N ASN A 264 -10.48 11.32 17.96
CA ASN A 264 -11.51 11.77 18.89
C ASN A 264 -10.96 12.13 20.27
N GLN A 265 -10.02 11.34 20.81
CA GLN A 265 -9.35 11.66 22.06
C GLN A 265 -8.59 13.00 21.97
N ARG A 266 -7.92 13.27 20.84
CA ARG A 266 -7.23 14.54 20.60
C ARG A 266 -8.20 15.72 20.54
N LYS A 267 -9.30 15.59 19.79
CA LYS A 267 -10.35 16.62 19.70
C LYS A 267 -11.01 16.94 21.06
N GLN A 268 -11.08 15.95 21.95
CA GLN A 268 -11.58 16.11 23.32
C GLN A 268 -10.54 16.68 24.29
N GLY A 269 -9.29 16.91 23.85
CA GLY A 269 -8.20 17.39 24.69
C GLY A 269 -7.67 16.35 25.69
N LEU A 270 -8.00 15.06 25.49
CA LEU A 270 -7.55 13.95 26.34
C LEU A 270 -6.09 13.55 26.05
N THR A 271 -5.61 13.81 24.83
CA THR A 271 -4.21 13.64 24.43
C THR A 271 -3.63 14.97 23.97
N LYS A 272 -2.30 15.10 24.00
CA LYS A 272 -1.57 16.32 23.60
C LYS A 272 -0.35 15.95 22.78
N ALA A 273 0.12 16.88 21.95
CA ALA A 273 1.38 16.71 21.26
C ALA A 273 2.52 16.50 22.25
N THR A 274 3.30 15.47 21.98
CA THR A 274 4.52 15.17 22.74
C THR A 274 5.73 15.91 22.16
N CYS A 275 5.70 16.22 20.87
CA CYS A 275 6.75 17.00 20.21
C CYS A 275 6.71 18.46 20.65
N LYS A 276 7.83 19.18 20.53
CA LYS A 276 7.86 20.64 20.77
C LYS A 276 7.06 21.35 19.67
N GLY A 277 5.81 21.70 19.95
CA GLY A 277 4.90 22.36 19.00
C GLY A 277 3.70 21.47 18.65
N HIS A 278 3.16 21.62 17.45
CA HIS A 278 2.12 20.75 16.92
C HIS A 278 2.74 19.44 16.41
N ASP A 279 2.12 18.30 16.74
CA ASP A 279 2.46 17.00 16.15
C ASP A 279 1.75 16.80 14.80
N LEU A 280 2.00 15.67 14.11
CA LEU A 280 1.41 15.44 12.77
C LEU A 280 -0.13 15.46 12.84
N LEU A 281 -0.76 14.91 13.88
CA LEU A 281 -2.21 14.98 14.02
C LEU A 281 -2.72 16.41 14.24
N ASP A 282 -2.06 17.21 15.09
CA ASP A 282 -2.43 18.61 15.28
C ASP A 282 -2.31 19.40 13.96
N LEU A 283 -1.28 19.12 13.18
CA LEU A 283 -1.08 19.73 11.86
C LEU A 283 -2.13 19.27 10.85
N LEU A 284 -2.54 17.99 10.86
CA LEU A 284 -3.64 17.48 10.03
C LEU A 284 -5.00 18.09 10.42
N LEU A 285 -5.25 18.27 11.72
CA LEU A 285 -6.47 18.86 12.25
C LEU A 285 -6.56 20.38 12.01
N THR A 286 -5.40 21.05 11.84
CA THR A 286 -5.31 22.49 11.57
C THR A 286 -4.98 22.80 10.12
N ALA A 287 -4.83 21.78 9.26
CA ALA A 287 -4.56 21.96 7.84
C ALA A 287 -5.81 22.50 7.13
N HIS A 288 -5.87 23.83 7.00
CA HIS A 288 -6.85 24.52 6.19
C HIS A 288 -6.27 24.79 4.79
N GLY A 289 -7.03 24.46 3.74
CA GLY A 289 -6.79 25.06 2.43
C GLY A 289 -7.30 26.50 2.41
N ASP A 290 -6.89 27.29 1.42
CA ASP A 290 -7.37 28.67 1.23
C ASP A 290 -8.91 28.75 1.03
N ASP A 291 -9.56 27.62 0.72
CA ASP A 291 -11.01 27.45 0.61
C ASP A 291 -11.52 26.36 1.57
N LYS A 292 -12.70 26.57 2.18
CA LYS A 292 -13.34 25.61 3.12
C LYS A 292 -13.66 24.25 2.51
N ASP A 293 -13.79 24.17 1.19
CA ASP A 293 -14.02 22.91 0.46
C ASP A 293 -12.73 22.08 0.27
N GLN A 294 -11.60 22.54 0.81
CA GLN A 294 -10.30 21.86 0.70
C GLN A 294 -9.83 21.18 1.98
N GLU A 295 -10.57 21.22 3.09
CA GLU A 295 -10.21 20.57 4.36
C GLU A 295 -10.30 19.04 4.28
N PHE A 296 -9.44 18.31 5.01
CA PHE A 296 -9.58 16.86 5.14
C PHE A 296 -10.74 16.52 6.07
N THR A 297 -11.62 15.62 5.63
CA THR A 297 -12.60 14.97 6.48
C THR A 297 -11.92 14.02 7.46
N ASP A 298 -12.56 13.68 8.58
CA ASP A 298 -12.02 12.70 9.54
C ASP A 298 -11.70 11.33 8.90
N ASN A 299 -12.43 10.97 7.83
CA ASN A 299 -12.15 9.76 7.06
C ASN A 299 -10.88 9.90 6.22
N GLU A 300 -10.68 11.05 5.57
CA GLU A 300 -9.45 11.32 4.81
C GLU A 300 -8.25 11.43 5.75
N ILE A 301 -8.37 12.09 6.91
CA ILE A 301 -7.31 12.11 7.94
C ILE A 301 -6.98 10.68 8.38
N SER A 302 -8.00 9.85 8.59
CA SER A 302 -7.79 8.44 8.95
C SER A 302 -7.10 7.65 7.85
N ASP A 303 -7.51 7.80 6.59
CA ASP A 303 -6.94 7.08 5.45
C ASP A 303 -5.51 7.58 5.13
N GLU A 304 -5.21 8.87 5.38
CA GLU A 304 -3.85 9.44 5.32
C GLU A 304 -2.96 8.95 6.45
N ALA A 305 -3.48 8.86 7.69
CA ALA A 305 -2.73 8.35 8.82
C ALA A 305 -2.27 6.90 8.62
N LEU A 306 -3.09 6.07 7.97
CA LEU A 306 -2.75 4.70 7.57
C LEU A 306 -1.62 4.65 6.52
N THR A 307 -1.42 5.74 5.78
CA THR A 307 -0.46 5.81 4.68
C THR A 307 0.96 6.14 5.16
N PHE A 308 1.10 6.91 6.25
CA PHE A 308 2.41 7.29 6.79
C PHE A 308 3.23 6.10 7.33
N ASP A 309 2.57 5.00 7.69
CA ASP A 309 3.24 3.76 8.12
C ASP A 309 3.89 2.99 6.96
N ASN A 310 3.44 3.22 5.71
CA ASN A 310 3.80 2.39 4.57
C ASN A 310 4.76 3.08 3.58
N LYS A 311 5.34 4.23 3.94
CA LYS A 311 6.23 4.99 3.07
C LYS A 311 7.69 4.77 3.48
N GLN A 312 8.29 3.69 2.99
CA GLN A 312 9.74 3.66 2.80
C GLN A 312 10.03 4.30 1.43
N GLU A 313 10.87 5.33 1.44
CA GLU A 313 11.24 6.17 0.29
C GLU A 313 11.78 5.38 -0.92
#